data_AF-A0A3B9VJE9-F1
#
_entry.id   AF-A0A3B9VJE9-F1
#
_cell.length_a   1.000
_cell.length_b   1.000
_cell.length_c   1.000
_cell.angle_alpha   90.00
_cell.angle_beta   90.00
_cell.angle_gamma   90.00
#
_symmetry.space_group_name_H-M   'P 1'
#
loop_
_entity.id
_entity.type
_entity.pdbx_description
1 polymer ?
#
loop_
_entity_poly.entity_id
_entity_poly.type
_entity_poly.pdbx_seq_one_letter_code
_entity_poly.pdbx_strand_id
1 'polypeptide(L)'
;DLAWINSPSNPTGRVHSKEELEACLTWARKSGATLASDECYLPFTNGIQAHSILAIAKGDNTSLLAVHSLSKRSNMAGYRGAFVAGDSKLIAQLLEIRKHMGMMLPLPIQRSMAMALSDQSHVDKQASRYQARREVL
;
A
#
# COMPACT_ATOMS: atom_id res chain seq x y z
N ASP A 1 18.92 6.71 -4.58
CA ASP A 1 18.54 6.18 -3.25
C ASP A 1 17.06 5.84 -3.19
N LEU A 2 16.70 4.94 -2.27
CA LEU A 2 15.33 4.51 -1.98
C LEU A 2 15.04 4.79 -0.50
N ALA A 3 13.92 5.44 -0.23
CA ALA A 3 13.34 5.57 1.11
C ALA A 3 12.06 4.75 1.21
N TRP A 4 11.82 4.17 2.38
CA TRP A 4 10.67 3.31 2.64
C TRP A 4 9.90 3.80 3.86
N ILE A 5 8.62 4.06 3.69
CA ILE A 5 7.68 4.36 4.79
C ILE A 5 6.64 3.25 4.86
N ASN A 6 6.17 2.94 6.06
CA ASN A 6 5.12 1.94 6.25
C ASN A 6 4.05 2.51 7.19
N SER A 7 2.87 2.79 6.62
CA SER A 7 1.75 3.42 7.32
C SER A 7 0.41 2.83 6.85
N PRO A 8 -0.39 2.22 7.73
CA PRO A 8 -0.08 1.86 9.12
C PRO A 8 1.12 0.91 9.26
N SER A 9 1.91 1.13 10.31
CA SER A 9 3.21 0.48 10.53
C SER A 9 3.08 -0.93 11.10
N ASN A 10 3.91 -1.84 10.59
CA ASN A 10 4.30 -3.09 11.22
C ASN A 10 5.75 -2.93 11.75
N PRO A 11 6.05 -3.18 13.03
CA PRO A 11 5.22 -3.86 14.05
C PRO A 11 4.39 -2.95 14.96
N THR A 12 4.56 -1.62 14.87
CA THR A 12 4.06 -0.71 15.92
C THR A 12 2.54 -0.44 15.86
N GLY A 13 1.91 -0.69 14.72
CA GLY A 13 0.52 -0.30 14.47
C GLY A 13 0.30 1.21 14.36
N ARG A 14 1.36 2.03 14.33
CA ARG A 14 1.26 3.49 14.21
C ARG A 14 0.75 3.89 12.84
N VAL A 15 -0.20 4.81 12.80
CA VAL A 15 -0.66 5.48 11.58
C VAL A 15 0.04 6.84 11.51
N HIS A 16 0.80 7.08 10.45
CA HIS A 16 1.45 8.37 10.24
C HIS A 16 0.43 9.46 9.94
N SER A 17 0.65 10.65 10.50
CA SER A 17 -0.21 11.80 10.22
C SER A 17 0.03 12.32 8.80
N LYS A 18 -0.91 13.14 8.31
CA LYS A 18 -0.78 13.81 7.01
C LYS A 18 0.51 14.64 6.93
N GLU A 19 0.82 15.39 7.99
CA GLU A 19 1.98 16.29 8.07
C GLU A 19 3.29 15.50 8.05
N GLU A 20 3.32 14.33 8.69
CA GLU A 20 4.49 13.44 8.65
C GLU A 20 4.72 12.89 7.24
N LEU A 21 3.66 12.48 6.55
CA LEU A 21 3.75 12.02 5.16
C LEU A 21 4.18 13.15 4.21
N GLU A 22 3.68 14.37 4.42
CA GLU A 22 4.10 15.57 3.68
C GLU A 22 5.59 15.89 3.90
N ALA A 23 6.09 15.73 5.13
CA ALA A 23 7.50 15.89 5.45
C ALA A 23 8.37 14.82 4.76
N CYS A 24 7.95 13.55 4.77
CA CYS A 24 8.63 12.47 4.04
C CYS A 24 8.70 12.75 2.54
N LEU A 25 7.58 13.17 1.94
CA LEU A 25 7.53 13.51 0.51
C LEU A 25 8.45 14.69 0.17
N THR A 26 8.44 15.73 1.01
CA THR A 26 9.30 16.91 0.84
C THR A 26 10.79 16.53 0.89
N TRP A 27 11.17 15.70 1.86
CA TRP A 27 12.54 15.21 1.98
C TRP A 27 12.96 14.35 0.78
N ALA A 28 12.08 13.45 0.32
CA ALA A 28 12.37 12.59 -0.83
C ALA A 28 12.60 13.41 -2.10
N ARG A 29 11.74 14.41 -2.34
CA ARG A 29 11.89 15.34 -3.47
C ARG A 29 13.19 16.14 -3.39
N LYS A 30 13.55 16.66 -2.20
CA LYS A 30 14.78 17.42 -2.00
C LYS A 30 16.05 16.58 -2.20
N SER A 31 16.02 15.30 -1.81
CA SER A 31 17.16 14.39 -1.92
C SER A 31 17.25 13.69 -3.28
N GLY A 32 16.20 13.74 -4.09
CA GLY A 32 16.10 12.95 -5.33
C GLY A 32 15.90 11.46 -5.09
N ALA A 33 15.55 11.06 -3.86
CA ALA A 33 15.28 9.66 -3.53
C ALA A 33 13.92 9.21 -4.09
N THR A 34 13.84 7.94 -4.50
CA THR A 34 12.53 7.29 -4.70
C THR A 34 11.90 7.02 -3.34
N LEU A 35 10.62 7.38 -3.17
CA LEU A 35 9.86 7.08 -1.96
C LEU A 35 8.87 5.95 -2.22
N ALA A 36 9.03 4.84 -1.52
CA ALA A 36 8.07 3.75 -1.48
C ALA A 36 7.25 3.79 -0.18
N SER A 37 5.93 3.77 -0.31
CA SER A 37 4.96 3.76 0.79
C SER A 37 4.25 2.42 0.87
N ASP A 38 4.59 1.62 1.88
CA ASP A 38 3.89 0.38 2.19
C ASP A 38 2.59 0.67 2.92
N GLU A 39 1.50 0.48 2.18
CA GLU A 39 0.12 0.82 2.54
C GLU A 39 -0.75 -0.45 2.69
N CYS A 40 -0.12 -1.61 2.93
CA CYS A 40 -0.83 -2.89 3.05
C CYS A 40 -1.86 -2.94 4.19
N TYR A 41 -1.76 -2.05 5.17
CA TYR A 41 -2.61 -1.99 6.35
C TYR A 41 -3.61 -0.83 6.33
N LEU A 42 -3.75 -0.07 5.24
CA LEU A 42 -4.64 1.10 5.16
C LEU A 42 -6.06 0.91 5.74
N PRO A 43 -6.72 -0.26 5.61
CA PRO A 43 -8.03 -0.46 6.21
C PRO A 43 -8.03 -0.71 7.75
N PHE A 44 -6.86 -0.95 8.36
CA PHE A 44 -6.71 -1.40 9.75
C PHE A 44 -6.07 -0.31 10.62
N THR A 45 -6.80 0.78 10.83
CA THR A 45 -6.25 2.01 11.46
C THR A 45 -6.70 2.24 12.89
N ASN A 46 -7.59 1.40 13.42
CA ASN A 46 -8.18 1.57 14.75
C ASN A 46 -8.86 2.94 14.93
N GLY A 47 -9.65 3.36 13.94
CA GLY A 47 -10.38 4.63 13.95
C GLY A 47 -9.55 5.87 13.58
N ILE A 48 -8.23 5.74 13.44
CA ILE A 48 -7.37 6.84 12.98
C ILE A 48 -7.54 7.02 11.47
N GLN A 49 -7.62 8.26 11.00
CA GLN A 49 -7.61 8.53 9.58
C GLN A 49 -6.22 8.23 8.98
N ALA A 50 -6.15 7.25 8.08
CA ALA A 50 -4.94 6.99 7.30
C ALA A 50 -5.02 7.67 5.93
N HIS A 51 -3.85 8.03 5.39
CA HIS A 51 -3.72 8.67 4.10
C HIS A 51 -2.77 7.87 3.21
N SER A 52 -3.17 7.67 1.96
CA SER A 52 -2.23 7.21 0.94
C SER A 52 -1.26 8.32 0.59
N ILE A 53 0.01 7.97 0.37
CA ILE A 53 1.03 8.92 -0.10
C ILE A 53 0.65 9.55 -1.44
N LEU A 54 -0.14 8.85 -2.28
CA LEU A 54 -0.61 9.38 -3.56
C LEU A 54 -1.62 10.52 -3.37
N ALA A 55 -2.43 10.48 -2.31
CA ALA A 55 -3.33 11.59 -1.96
C ALA A 55 -2.54 12.83 -1.51
N ILE A 56 -1.41 12.61 -0.81
CA ILE A 56 -0.50 13.68 -0.36
C ILE A 56 0.24 14.31 -1.55
N ALA A 57 0.59 13.50 -2.55
CA ALA A 57 1.31 13.91 -3.74
C ALA A 57 0.53 14.87 -4.65
N LYS A 58 -0.80 14.96 -4.48
CA LYS A 58 -1.70 15.86 -5.25
C LYS A 58 -1.50 15.75 -6.76
N GLY A 59 -1.28 14.52 -7.25
CA GLY A 59 -1.12 14.21 -8.68
C GLY A 59 0.32 14.19 -9.18
N ASP A 60 1.30 14.74 -8.44
CA ASP A 60 2.71 14.61 -8.79
C ASP A 60 3.32 13.35 -8.15
N ASN A 61 3.19 12.24 -8.85
CA ASN A 61 3.67 10.92 -8.43
C ASN A 61 5.13 10.65 -8.84
N THR A 62 5.90 11.66 -9.26
CA THR A 62 7.29 11.48 -9.69
C THR A 62 8.12 10.86 -8.57
N SER A 63 8.89 9.81 -8.88
CA SER A 63 9.72 9.06 -7.93
C SER A 63 8.95 8.50 -6.72
N LEU A 64 7.65 8.23 -6.88
CA LEU A 64 6.78 7.77 -5.79
C LEU A 64 6.12 6.43 -6.14
N LEU A 65 6.09 5.51 -5.18
CA LEU A 65 5.39 4.23 -5.29
C LEU A 65 4.56 3.98 -4.03
N ALA A 66 3.26 3.77 -4.17
CA ALA A 66 2.41 3.18 -3.14
C ALA A 66 2.30 1.66 -3.38
N VAL A 67 2.57 0.88 -2.34
CA VAL A 67 2.61 -0.58 -2.38
C VAL A 67 1.43 -1.13 -1.59
N HIS A 68 0.63 -1.97 -2.25
CA HIS A 68 -0.56 -2.58 -1.64
C HIS A 68 -0.53 -4.10 -1.77
N SER A 69 -1.13 -4.78 -0.79
CA SER A 69 -1.36 -6.22 -0.83
C SER A 69 -2.77 -6.58 -0.39
N LEU A 70 -3.35 -7.60 -1.02
CA LEU A 70 -4.62 -8.17 -0.59
C LEU A 70 -4.46 -9.16 0.57
N SER A 71 -3.22 -9.44 0.99
CA SER A 71 -2.93 -10.37 2.08
C SER A 71 -3.66 -10.04 3.38
N LYS A 72 -3.72 -8.75 3.71
CA LYS A 72 -4.34 -8.24 4.94
C LYS A 72 -5.75 -7.74 4.67
N ARG A 73 -5.89 -6.81 3.71
CA ARG A 73 -7.19 -6.20 3.32
C ARG A 73 -8.28 -7.25 3.06
N SER A 74 -7.93 -8.36 2.39
CA SER A 74 -8.90 -9.34 1.90
C SER A 74 -8.67 -10.76 2.40
N ASN A 75 -7.81 -10.98 3.41
CA ASN A 75 -7.39 -12.31 3.88
C ASN A 75 -6.77 -13.23 2.80
N MET A 76 -6.22 -12.66 1.73
CA MET A 76 -5.74 -13.42 0.57
C MET A 76 -4.22 -13.69 0.63
N ALA A 77 -3.66 -13.93 1.81
CA ALA A 77 -2.21 -14.07 1.98
C ALA A 77 -1.59 -15.17 1.10
N GLY A 78 -2.29 -16.30 0.95
CA GLY A 78 -1.87 -17.43 0.11
C GLY A 78 -1.97 -17.17 -1.41
N TYR A 79 -2.75 -16.19 -1.85
CA TYR A 79 -2.90 -15.87 -3.27
C TYR A 79 -1.71 -15.11 -3.85
N ARG A 80 -0.86 -14.54 -2.99
CA ARG A 80 0.30 -13.74 -3.40
C ARG A 80 -0.09 -12.58 -4.34
N GLY A 81 -1.27 -12.00 -4.11
CA GLY A 81 -1.82 -10.88 -4.88
C GLY A 81 -1.45 -9.51 -4.26
N ALA A 82 -0.79 -8.67 -5.04
CA ALA A 82 -0.34 -7.34 -4.67
C ALA A 82 -0.23 -6.44 -5.92
N PHE A 83 -0.21 -5.13 -5.72
CA PHE A 83 0.00 -4.16 -6.79
C PHE A 83 0.76 -2.94 -6.29
N VAL A 84 1.32 -2.19 -7.22
CA VAL A 84 1.95 -0.89 -6.99
C VAL A 84 1.25 0.17 -7.82
N ALA A 85 1.14 1.39 -7.30
CA ALA A 85 0.60 2.56 -7.98
C ALA A 85 1.51 3.77 -7.73
N GLY A 86 1.67 4.67 -8.70
CA GLY A 86 2.61 5.80 -8.56
C GLY A 86 3.25 6.18 -9.89
N ASP A 87 4.57 6.46 -9.86
CA ASP A 87 5.35 6.88 -11.02
C ASP A 87 5.28 5.84 -12.16
N SER A 88 4.70 6.24 -13.30
CA SER A 88 4.53 5.37 -14.45
C SER A 88 5.86 4.90 -15.06
N LYS A 89 6.93 5.71 -14.97
CA LYS A 89 8.26 5.35 -15.48
C LYS A 89 8.88 4.25 -14.63
N LEU A 90 8.79 4.38 -13.30
CA LEU A 90 9.27 3.34 -12.38
C LEU A 90 8.45 2.06 -12.53
N ILE A 91 7.13 2.16 -12.65
CA ILE A 91 6.25 1.00 -12.86
C ILE A 91 6.58 0.29 -14.17
N ALA A 92 6.87 1.02 -15.25
CA ALA A 92 7.26 0.42 -16.52
C ALA A 92 8.57 -0.38 -16.41
N GLN A 93 9.57 0.17 -15.72
CA GLN A 93 10.84 -0.52 -15.45
C GLN A 93 10.62 -1.78 -14.59
N LEU A 94 9.82 -1.68 -13.53
CA LEU A 94 9.45 -2.84 -12.70
C LEU A 94 8.75 -3.92 -13.53
N LEU A 95 7.84 -3.54 -14.41
CA LEU A 95 7.14 -4.47 -15.29
C LEU A 95 8.10 -5.20 -16.24
N GLU A 96 9.05 -4.48 -16.84
CA GLU A 96 10.06 -5.06 -17.72
C GLU A 96 10.91 -6.12 -17.00
N ILE A 97 11.45 -5.78 -15.84
CA ILE A 97 12.22 -6.71 -15.01
C ILE A 97 11.38 -7.94 -14.63
N ARG A 98 10.13 -7.74 -14.21
CA ARG A 98 9.24 -8.84 -13.82
C ARG A 98 8.89 -9.78 -14.97
N LYS A 99 8.78 -9.28 -16.20
CA LYS A 99 8.60 -10.12 -17.40
C LYS A 99 9.79 -11.06 -17.59
N HIS A 100 11.02 -10.52 -17.51
CA HIS A 100 12.23 -11.32 -17.67
C HIS A 100 12.47 -12.31 -16.52
N MET A 101 12.07 -11.97 -15.30
CA MET A 101 12.19 -12.85 -14.14
C MET A 101 11.07 -13.90 -14.03
N GLY A 102 10.12 -13.95 -14.97
CA GLY A 102 8.99 -14.89 -14.91
C GLY A 102 8.02 -14.62 -13.76
N MET A 103 7.97 -13.38 -13.25
CA MET A 103 7.15 -12.99 -12.09
C MET A 103 5.77 -12.42 -12.48
N MET A 104 5.24 -12.83 -13.64
CA MET A 104 3.92 -12.39 -14.06
C MET A 104 2.83 -13.10 -13.25
N LEU A 105 1.80 -12.36 -12.86
CA LEU A 105 0.76 -12.89 -12.00
C LEU A 105 -0.18 -13.83 -12.79
N PRO A 106 -0.49 -15.04 -12.30
CA PRO A 106 -1.43 -15.94 -12.97
C PRO A 106 -2.82 -15.30 -13.16
N LEU A 107 -3.44 -15.54 -14.31
CA LEU A 107 -4.76 -14.98 -14.64
C LEU A 107 -5.85 -15.28 -13.59
N PRO A 108 -5.95 -16.49 -13.00
CA PRO A 108 -6.93 -16.74 -11.93
C PRO A 108 -6.74 -15.80 -10.73
N ILE A 109 -5.49 -15.54 -10.33
CA ILE A 109 -5.20 -14.63 -9.21
C ILE A 109 -5.55 -13.19 -9.59
N GLN A 110 -5.26 -12.75 -10.81
CA GLN A 110 -5.68 -11.42 -11.30
C GLN A 110 -7.20 -11.24 -11.21
N ARG A 111 -7.98 -12.24 -11.63
CA ARG A 111 -9.46 -12.22 -11.54
C ARG A 111 -9.95 -12.19 -10.10
N SER A 112 -9.36 -12.99 -9.21
CA SER A 112 -9.69 -12.95 -7.78
C SER A 112 -9.37 -11.60 -7.16
N MET A 113 -8.24 -10.98 -7.53
CA MET A 113 -7.88 -9.64 -7.07
C MET A 113 -8.89 -8.59 -7.56
N ALA A 114 -9.30 -8.61 -8.83
CA ALA A 114 -10.28 -7.68 -9.35
C ALA A 114 -11.60 -7.74 -8.58
N MET A 115 -12.11 -8.95 -8.32
CA MET A 115 -13.32 -9.15 -7.52
C MET A 115 -13.15 -8.62 -6.09
N ALA A 116 -12.07 -8.99 -5.41
CA ALA A 116 -11.81 -8.55 -4.04
C ALA A 116 -11.57 -7.04 -3.93
N LEU A 117 -11.00 -6.38 -4.94
CA LEU A 117 -10.85 -4.92 -4.95
C LEU A 117 -12.18 -4.20 -5.18
N SER A 118 -13.12 -4.81 -5.90
CA SER A 118 -14.45 -4.25 -6.16
C SER A 118 -15.44 -4.36 -4.99
N ASP A 119 -15.12 -5.14 -3.95
CA ASP A 119 -15.96 -5.31 -2.77
C ASP A 119 -15.29 -4.71 -1.52
N GLN A 120 -15.98 -3.79 -0.85
CA GLN A 120 -15.52 -3.18 0.39
C GLN A 120 -16.13 -3.87 1.63
N SER A 121 -17.22 -4.63 1.47
CA SER A 121 -17.99 -5.17 2.60
C SER A 121 -17.20 -6.17 3.45
N HIS A 122 -16.37 -7.03 2.82
CA HIS A 122 -15.52 -7.97 3.56
C HIS A 122 -14.37 -7.27 4.30
N VAL A 123 -13.91 -6.13 3.78
CA VAL A 123 -12.83 -5.34 4.38
C VAL A 123 -13.31 -4.70 5.66
N ASP A 124 -14.47 -4.04 5.62
CA ASP A 124 -15.05 -3.35 6.77
C ASP A 124 -15.35 -4.35 7.90
N LYS A 125 -15.94 -5.51 7.56
CA LYS A 125 -16.16 -6.61 8.51
C LYS A 125 -14.86 -7.06 9.17
N GLN A 126 -13.76 -7.16 8.41
CA GLN A 126 -12.46 -7.53 8.96
C GLN A 126 -11.85 -6.42 9.81
N ALA A 127 -11.93 -5.16 9.39
CA ALA A 127 -11.45 -4.03 10.14
C ALA A 127 -12.13 -3.92 11.52
N SER A 128 -13.47 -4.01 11.57
CA SER A 128 -14.22 -4.01 12.83
C SER A 128 -13.82 -5.18 13.75
N ARG A 129 -13.59 -6.37 13.17
CA ARG A 129 -13.12 -7.52 13.95
C ARG A 129 -11.76 -7.29 14.59
N TYR A 130 -10.81 -6.70 13.85
CA TYR A 130 -9.48 -6.41 14.39
C TYR A 130 -9.49 -5.27 15.41
N GLN A 131 -10.35 -4.27 15.21
CA GLN A 131 -10.58 -3.21 16.20
C GLN A 131 -11.09 -3.80 17.53
N ALA A 132 -12.16 -4.60 17.49
CA ALA A 132 -12.71 -5.23 18.71
C ALA A 132 -11.68 -6.12 19.43
N ARG A 133 -10.79 -6.80 18.69
CA ARG A 133 -9.69 -7.57 19.29
C ARG A 133 -8.65 -6.68 19.97
N ARG A 134 -8.37 -5.51 19.41
CA ARG A 134 -7.39 -4.57 19.97
C ARG A 134 -7.91 -3.86 21.23
N GLU A 135 -9.22 -3.68 21.35
CA GLU A 135 -9.83 -3.06 22.53
C GLU A 135 -9.74 -3.92 23.80
N VAL A 136 -9.51 -5.22 23.66
CA VAL A 136 -9.44 -6.18 24.79
C VAL A 136 -8.03 -6.71 25.08
N LEU A 137 -7.03 -6.30 24.31
CA LEU A 137 -5.61 -6.70 24.43
C LEU A 137 -4.75 -5.50 24.83
#